data_AF-A0A0F7NEE0-F1
#
_entry.id   AF-A0A0F7NEE0-F1
#
_cell.length_a   1.000
_cell.length_b   1.000
_cell.length_c   1.000
_cell.angle_alpha   90.00
_cell.angle_beta   90.00
_cell.angle_gamma   90.00
#
_symmetry.space_group_name_H-M   'P 1'
#
loop_
_entity.id
_entity.type
_entity.pdbx_description
1 polymer ?
#
loop_
_entity_poly.entity_id
_entity_poly.type
_entity_poly.pdbx_seq_one_letter_code
_entity_poly.pdbx_strand_id
1 'polypeptide(L)'
;MTSSHRLSRRHLLGAGAAAGAAAALGLPAAARAAGRAAAPGGVVPIDWARIGSYGADDDAGRRVKAILAGSARYLIGPWYAGTYRSYLPDGYIDLRGTDERAIRLPAMAAVAATTALVTGVYDPRTLSAANATIRTRNLIRTIAARHLANNTNPATRWGNAWQSALWAYYTALAGWLFWDELDDQERGHLAAMTAWEADRLTTGNDVHLIGTSGEQLYEKRRDGTAVTPGDSKAEEDNWSAAVLSLAEAMMPGDPRAPVWARRNIELLLAAAACPADLTGGETINGIELSTWLQGTNIADDGTLDNHHILHPLYMVAFDQSLYEGFVYGLAGRAAPRAALHNITRVYSALVDLPFPAPDGTMKTIYQPRSGEIYYPEGNDWGTHFPFYFGNFDLLVSLTAQDTGIDPAAASWERRHNEEQLAMMGRFDDGRTYGPSGENTYYGREHRIGAMAGQAFLTLHLARKDKLRFT
;
A
#
# COMPACT_ATOMS: atom_id res chain seq x y z
N MET A 1 -8.90 -15.24 -81.61
CA MET A 1 -10.38 -15.23 -81.61
C MET A 1 -10.82 -14.79 -80.22
N THR A 2 -11.04 -13.49 -80.03
CA THR A 2 -12.38 -12.83 -79.96
C THR A 2 -13.13 -13.26 -78.69
N SER A 3 -13.54 -12.37 -77.77
CA SER A 3 -14.14 -11.06 -77.99
C SER A 3 -14.12 -10.22 -76.71
N SER A 4 -13.92 -8.92 -76.94
CA SER A 4 -14.21 -7.77 -76.09
C SER A 4 -15.70 -7.38 -76.06
N HIS A 5 -16.03 -6.46 -75.14
CA HIS A 5 -17.23 -5.59 -75.04
C HIS A 5 -18.52 -6.24 -74.49
N ARG A 6 -19.32 -5.62 -73.61
CA ARG A 6 -19.83 -4.24 -73.60
C ARG A 6 -20.19 -3.70 -72.21
N LEU A 7 -20.05 -2.37 -72.08
CA LEU A 7 -20.67 -1.49 -71.09
C LEU A 7 -22.18 -1.31 -71.35
N SER A 8 -22.96 -1.05 -70.30
CA SER A 8 -24.14 -0.17 -70.36
C SER A 8 -24.42 0.49 -69.01
N ARG A 9 -24.69 1.81 -69.07
CA ARG A 9 -24.94 2.77 -67.99
C ARG A 9 -26.44 2.94 -67.73
N ARG A 10 -26.81 3.26 -66.48
CA ARG A 10 -27.85 4.24 -66.03
C ARG A 10 -27.88 4.21 -64.48
N HIS A 11 -27.21 5.12 -63.77
CA HIS A 11 -27.65 6.44 -63.28
C HIS A 11 -28.86 6.46 -62.33
N LEU A 12 -28.62 6.83 -61.06
CA LEU A 12 -29.28 7.89 -60.24
C LEU A 12 -28.74 7.81 -58.79
N LEU A 13 -27.83 8.71 -58.41
CA LEU A 13 -28.02 9.87 -57.49
C LEU A 13 -28.06 9.53 -55.98
N GLY A 14 -27.08 10.07 -55.25
CA GLY A 14 -27.07 10.18 -53.78
C GLY A 14 -25.70 10.57 -53.24
N ALA A 15 -25.56 11.82 -52.76
CA ALA A 15 -24.38 12.48 -52.19
C ALA A 15 -23.60 11.63 -51.16
N GLY A 16 -22.29 11.73 -50.93
CA GLY A 16 -21.44 12.92 -50.92
C GLY A 16 -21.21 13.38 -49.46
N ALA A 17 -20.16 12.86 -48.81
CA ALA A 17 -19.40 13.46 -47.69
C ALA A 17 -18.35 12.42 -47.22
N ALA A 18 -17.08 12.57 -47.52
CA ALA A 18 -16.09 13.46 -46.88
C ALA A 18 -15.65 12.97 -45.49
N ALA A 19 -14.33 12.88 -45.37
CA ALA A 19 -13.56 12.38 -44.25
C ALA A 19 -13.84 13.10 -42.92
N GLY A 20 -13.72 12.35 -41.83
CA GLY A 20 -13.67 12.87 -40.47
C GLY A 20 -12.76 11.99 -39.62
N ALA A 21 -11.46 12.27 -39.66
CA ALA A 21 -10.52 11.80 -38.66
C ALA A 21 -10.88 12.43 -37.31
N ALA A 22 -11.47 11.65 -36.41
CA ALA A 22 -11.63 12.07 -35.03
C ALA A 22 -10.29 11.88 -34.31
N ALA A 23 -9.47 12.93 -34.34
CA ALA A 23 -8.39 13.11 -33.39
C ALA A 23 -9.01 13.18 -31.99
N ALA A 24 -8.92 12.10 -31.22
CA ALA A 24 -9.17 12.12 -29.79
C ALA A 24 -8.00 12.84 -29.12
N LEU A 25 -8.05 14.18 -29.15
CA LEU A 25 -7.19 15.02 -28.33
C LEU A 25 -7.56 14.75 -26.86
N GLY A 26 -6.60 14.23 -26.11
CA GLY A 26 -6.71 14.09 -24.66
C GLY A 26 -6.99 15.45 -24.04
N LEU A 27 -8.13 15.55 -23.35
CA LEU A 27 -8.39 16.63 -22.43
C LEU A 27 -7.86 16.22 -21.05
N PRO A 28 -7.18 17.12 -20.32
CA PRO A 28 -6.79 16.86 -18.95
C PRO A 28 -8.04 16.72 -18.08
N ALA A 29 -8.04 15.75 -17.18
CA ALA A 29 -9.05 15.62 -16.13
C ALA A 29 -8.96 16.85 -15.20
N ALA A 30 -9.77 17.87 -15.48
CA ALA A 30 -9.92 19.04 -14.64
C ALA A 30 -11.39 19.27 -14.29
N ALA A 31 -11.64 19.20 -12.98
CA ALA A 31 -12.72 19.84 -12.23
C ALA A 31 -14.18 19.58 -12.68
N ARG A 32 -14.82 18.60 -12.02
CA ARG A 32 -16.24 18.71 -11.64
C ARG A 32 -16.34 18.77 -10.12
N ALA A 33 -16.29 19.98 -9.58
CA ALA A 33 -16.68 20.27 -8.21
C ALA A 33 -18.19 20.56 -8.18
N ALA A 34 -18.95 19.68 -7.51
CA ALA A 34 -20.28 19.97 -6.98
C ALA A 34 -20.38 19.24 -5.65
N GLY A 35 -20.89 19.91 -4.61
CA GLY A 35 -20.93 19.42 -3.23
C GLY A 35 -21.34 17.96 -3.14
N ARG A 36 -20.40 17.10 -2.73
CA ARG A 36 -20.59 15.64 -2.74
C ARG A 36 -21.34 15.23 -1.48
N ALA A 37 -22.66 15.05 -1.62
CA ALA A 37 -23.41 14.18 -0.73
C ALA A 37 -22.78 12.76 -0.74
N ALA A 38 -22.96 12.00 0.34
CA ALA A 38 -22.44 10.64 0.44
C ALA A 38 -22.84 9.79 -0.78
N ALA A 39 -21.86 9.15 -1.41
CA ALA A 39 -22.05 8.28 -2.57
C ALA A 39 -22.58 6.88 -2.11
N PRO A 40 -22.88 5.93 -3.02
CA PRO A 40 -23.27 4.58 -2.62
C PRO A 40 -22.34 4.01 -1.54
N GLY A 41 -22.92 3.48 -0.46
CA GLY A 41 -22.17 2.96 0.68
C GLY A 41 -21.60 4.01 1.64
N GLY A 42 -22.00 5.29 1.55
CA GLY A 42 -21.56 6.31 2.50
C GLY A 42 -20.17 6.90 2.19
N VAL A 43 -19.59 6.54 1.04
CA VAL A 43 -18.23 6.96 0.69
C VAL A 43 -18.17 8.44 0.33
N VAL A 44 -17.18 9.14 0.87
CA VAL A 44 -16.80 10.52 0.52
C VAL A 44 -15.60 10.47 -0.43
N PRO A 45 -15.77 10.86 -1.70
CA PRO A 45 -14.68 10.86 -2.66
C PRO A 45 -13.58 11.87 -2.33
N ILE A 46 -12.34 11.59 -2.73
CA ILE A 46 -11.18 12.46 -2.51
C ILE A 46 -11.36 13.80 -3.24
N ASP A 47 -11.09 14.90 -2.54
CA ASP A 47 -11.08 16.26 -3.10
C ASP A 47 -9.67 16.63 -3.60
N TRP A 48 -9.32 16.13 -4.79
CA TRP A 48 -8.03 16.42 -5.44
C TRP A 48 -7.80 17.91 -5.69
N ALA A 49 -8.86 18.69 -5.92
CA ALA A 49 -8.73 20.13 -6.14
C ALA A 49 -8.25 20.84 -4.87
N ARG A 50 -8.74 20.41 -3.70
CA ARG A 50 -8.29 20.93 -2.39
C ARG A 50 -6.89 20.48 -2.00
N ILE A 51 -6.48 19.28 -2.41
CA ILE A 51 -5.11 18.79 -2.17
C ILE A 51 -4.11 19.53 -3.08
N GLY A 52 -4.48 19.76 -4.34
CA GLY A 52 -3.62 20.37 -5.35
C GLY A 52 -2.60 19.39 -5.95
N SER A 53 -1.87 19.82 -6.99
CA SER A 53 -0.92 18.98 -7.73
C SER A 53 0.51 19.07 -7.20
N TYR A 54 1.24 17.95 -7.20
CA TYR A 54 2.65 17.88 -6.81
C TYR A 54 3.48 17.37 -7.99
N GLY A 55 4.41 18.19 -8.50
CA GLY A 55 5.23 17.86 -9.68
C GLY A 55 6.34 16.83 -9.42
N ALA A 56 6.68 16.63 -8.13
CA ALA A 56 7.78 15.80 -7.67
C ALA A 56 9.15 16.23 -8.24
N ASP A 57 9.40 17.55 -8.18
CA ASP A 57 10.62 18.17 -8.67
C ASP A 57 11.74 18.26 -7.62
N ASP A 58 11.44 18.01 -6.33
CA ASP A 58 12.47 17.87 -5.29
C ASP A 58 13.19 16.51 -5.36
N ASP A 59 14.34 16.39 -4.69
CA ASP A 59 15.21 15.21 -4.79
C ASP A 59 14.51 13.89 -4.42
N ALA A 60 13.81 13.87 -3.28
CA ALA A 60 13.04 12.70 -2.86
C ALA A 60 11.88 12.43 -3.84
N GLY A 61 11.19 13.49 -4.26
CA GLY A 61 10.15 13.43 -5.29
C GLY A 61 10.60 12.73 -6.56
N ARG A 62 11.76 13.12 -7.11
CA ARG A 62 12.31 12.51 -8.34
C ARG A 62 12.60 11.03 -8.18
N ARG A 63 13.17 10.60 -7.05
CA ARG A 63 13.46 9.19 -6.78
C ARG A 63 12.18 8.36 -6.70
N VAL A 64 11.25 8.75 -5.83
CA VAL A 64 10.00 8.02 -5.62
C VAL A 64 9.14 8.00 -6.89
N LYS A 65 9.09 9.12 -7.63
CA LYS A 65 8.42 9.20 -8.94
C LYS A 65 8.97 8.19 -9.92
N ALA A 66 10.29 8.08 -10.05
CA ALA A 66 10.93 7.15 -10.97
C ALA A 66 10.65 5.68 -10.58
N ILE A 67 10.70 5.36 -9.29
CA ILE A 67 10.38 4.01 -8.77
C ILE A 67 8.92 3.68 -9.05
N LEU A 68 7.98 4.55 -8.68
CA LEU A 68 6.55 4.35 -8.93
C LEU A 68 6.23 4.20 -10.43
N ALA A 69 6.78 5.08 -11.27
CA ALA A 69 6.56 5.04 -12.71
C ALA A 69 7.06 3.73 -13.34
N GLY A 70 8.25 3.26 -12.92
CA GLY A 70 8.81 1.98 -13.34
C GLY A 70 7.96 0.79 -12.88
N SER A 71 7.67 0.70 -11.59
CA SER A 71 6.88 -0.40 -11.02
C SER A 71 5.47 -0.44 -11.62
N ALA A 72 4.79 0.69 -11.75
CA ALA A 72 3.46 0.76 -12.38
C ALA A 72 3.50 0.27 -13.84
N ARG A 73 4.53 0.68 -14.62
CA ARG A 73 4.72 0.23 -16.02
C ARG A 73 4.89 -1.29 -16.11
N TYR A 74 5.70 -1.88 -15.23
CA TYR A 74 5.90 -3.32 -15.20
C TYR A 74 4.63 -4.07 -14.79
N LEU A 75 4.00 -3.64 -13.69
CA LEU A 75 2.85 -4.31 -13.09
C LEU A 75 1.64 -4.27 -14.03
N ILE A 76 1.21 -3.09 -14.47
CA ILE A 76 0.00 -2.99 -15.32
C ILE A 76 0.26 -3.35 -16.79
N GLY A 77 1.52 -3.40 -17.20
CA GLY A 77 1.95 -3.75 -18.55
C GLY A 77 2.28 -5.25 -18.68
N PRO A 78 3.57 -5.65 -18.66
CA PRO A 78 4.01 -7.03 -18.81
C PRO A 78 3.40 -8.03 -17.82
N TRP A 79 3.39 -7.73 -16.51
CA TRP A 79 2.87 -8.69 -15.51
C TRP A 79 1.38 -8.96 -15.70
N TYR A 80 0.56 -7.90 -15.83
CA TYR A 80 -0.87 -8.03 -16.09
C TYR A 80 -1.12 -8.84 -17.35
N ALA A 81 -0.44 -8.53 -18.46
CA ALA A 81 -0.63 -9.22 -19.75
C ALA A 81 -0.22 -10.70 -19.69
N GLY A 82 0.82 -11.03 -18.92
CA GLY A 82 1.24 -12.42 -18.69
C GLY A 82 0.22 -13.22 -17.88
N THR A 83 -0.43 -12.56 -16.91
CA THR A 83 -1.32 -13.18 -15.91
C THR A 83 -2.78 -13.28 -16.40
N TYR A 84 -3.35 -12.19 -16.89
CA TYR A 84 -4.77 -12.08 -17.25
C TYR A 84 -4.95 -12.01 -18.76
N ARG A 85 -5.43 -13.11 -19.36
CA ARG A 85 -5.54 -13.26 -20.82
C ARG A 85 -6.97 -13.29 -21.34
N SER A 86 -7.94 -13.51 -20.46
CA SER A 86 -9.34 -13.68 -20.81
C SER A 86 -10.24 -13.14 -19.71
N TYR A 87 -11.45 -12.73 -20.10
CA TYR A 87 -12.55 -12.54 -19.19
C TYR A 87 -13.34 -13.84 -19.03
N LEU A 88 -13.90 -14.04 -17.84
CA LEU A 88 -14.91 -15.04 -17.57
C LEU A 88 -16.25 -14.64 -18.21
N PRO A 89 -17.23 -15.56 -18.35
CA PRO A 89 -18.51 -15.27 -18.98
C PRO A 89 -19.31 -14.13 -18.33
N ASP A 90 -19.05 -13.84 -17.06
CA ASP A 90 -19.66 -12.74 -16.31
C ASP A 90 -18.89 -11.41 -16.45
N GLY A 91 -17.91 -11.36 -17.35
CA GLY A 91 -17.20 -10.13 -17.71
C GLY A 91 -16.09 -9.71 -16.76
N TYR A 92 -15.79 -10.49 -15.71
CA TYR A 92 -14.65 -10.25 -14.82
C TYR A 92 -13.39 -10.99 -15.28
N ILE A 93 -12.20 -10.55 -14.86
CA ILE A 93 -10.98 -11.34 -15.11
C ILE A 93 -10.98 -12.60 -14.26
N ASP A 94 -10.29 -13.64 -14.72
CA ASP A 94 -10.05 -14.83 -13.90
C ASP A 94 -8.89 -14.56 -12.91
N LEU A 95 -9.21 -14.46 -11.62
CA LEU A 95 -8.21 -14.26 -10.54
C LEU A 95 -7.34 -15.51 -10.31
N ARG A 96 -7.74 -16.68 -10.85
CA ARG A 96 -7.02 -17.96 -10.74
C ARG A 96 -6.85 -18.49 -9.31
N GLY A 97 -7.73 -18.07 -8.40
CA GLY A 97 -7.75 -18.51 -7.01
C GLY A 97 -8.42 -17.51 -6.08
N THR A 98 -8.33 -17.80 -4.79
CA THR A 98 -8.87 -16.98 -3.69
C THR A 98 -7.85 -16.76 -2.58
N ASP A 99 -6.59 -17.15 -2.80
CA ASP A 99 -5.48 -17.07 -1.85
C ASP A 99 -4.68 -15.77 -2.00
N GLU A 100 -3.59 -15.64 -1.22
CA GLU A 100 -2.72 -14.46 -1.24
C GLU A 100 -2.21 -14.13 -2.65
N ARG A 101 -1.85 -15.15 -3.45
CA ARG A 101 -1.34 -14.95 -4.82
C ARG A 101 -2.42 -14.41 -5.74
N ALA A 102 -3.64 -14.92 -5.62
CA ALA A 102 -4.76 -14.54 -6.46
C ALA A 102 -5.33 -13.16 -6.11
N ILE A 103 -5.22 -12.72 -4.85
CA ILE A 103 -5.86 -11.49 -4.37
C ILE A 103 -4.85 -10.39 -4.04
N ARG A 104 -3.83 -10.65 -3.22
CA ARG A 104 -2.89 -9.61 -2.74
C ARG A 104 -2.07 -9.00 -3.89
N LEU A 105 -1.58 -9.84 -4.80
CA LEU A 105 -0.75 -9.39 -5.92
C LEU A 105 -1.49 -8.39 -6.82
N PRO A 106 -2.67 -8.72 -7.40
CA PRO A 106 -3.39 -7.75 -8.20
C PRO A 106 -3.88 -6.53 -7.39
N ALA A 107 -4.17 -6.67 -6.10
CA ALA A 107 -4.51 -5.52 -5.25
C ALA A 107 -3.34 -4.53 -5.13
N MET A 108 -2.13 -5.03 -4.86
CA MET A 108 -0.91 -4.23 -4.82
C MET A 108 -0.58 -3.58 -6.17
N ALA A 109 -0.75 -4.33 -7.28
CA ALA A 109 -0.60 -3.78 -8.63
C ALA A 109 -1.61 -2.65 -8.91
N ALA A 110 -2.85 -2.80 -8.43
CA ALA A 110 -3.87 -1.78 -8.57
C ALA A 110 -3.48 -0.49 -7.85
N VAL A 111 -2.96 -0.55 -6.62
CA VAL A 111 -2.49 0.65 -5.88
C VAL A 111 -1.39 1.39 -6.63
N ALA A 112 -0.37 0.66 -7.10
CA ALA A 112 0.74 1.24 -7.85
C ALA A 112 0.26 1.96 -9.12
N ALA A 113 -0.53 1.25 -9.94
CA ALA A 113 -1.00 1.77 -11.22
C ALA A 113 -1.98 2.93 -11.03
N THR A 114 -2.93 2.80 -10.11
CA THR A 114 -3.92 3.84 -9.80
C THR A 114 -3.22 5.11 -9.33
N THR A 115 -2.31 5.00 -8.37
CA THR A 115 -1.56 6.15 -7.85
C THR A 115 -0.82 6.85 -8.98
N ALA A 116 -0.06 6.10 -9.79
CA ALA A 116 0.68 6.67 -10.91
C ALA A 116 -0.24 7.40 -11.92
N LEU A 117 -1.43 6.84 -12.19
CA LEU A 117 -2.38 7.41 -13.14
C LEU A 117 -3.03 8.69 -12.59
N VAL A 118 -3.51 8.70 -11.34
CA VAL A 118 -4.20 9.87 -10.77
C VAL A 118 -3.27 11.04 -10.46
N THR A 119 -1.99 10.77 -10.19
CA THR A 119 -1.00 11.82 -9.92
C THR A 119 -0.24 12.27 -11.17
N GLY A 120 -0.51 11.67 -12.33
CA GLY A 120 0.18 12.00 -13.59
C GLY A 120 1.64 11.51 -13.65
N VAL A 121 2.03 10.57 -12.79
CA VAL A 121 3.36 9.95 -12.75
C VAL A 121 3.50 8.78 -13.72
N TYR A 122 2.38 8.23 -14.20
CA TYR A 122 2.38 7.05 -15.07
C TYR A 122 3.24 7.22 -16.31
N ASP A 123 4.09 6.22 -16.58
CA ASP A 123 4.96 6.17 -17.74
C ASP A 123 4.28 5.38 -18.88
N PRO A 124 3.85 6.06 -19.97
CA PRO A 124 3.06 5.45 -21.02
C PRO A 124 3.90 4.74 -22.10
N ARG A 125 5.22 4.55 -21.90
CA ARG A 125 6.13 4.00 -22.93
C ARG A 125 5.69 2.65 -23.53
N THR A 126 5.13 1.75 -22.72
CA THR A 126 4.76 0.40 -23.16
C THR A 126 3.24 0.16 -23.22
N LEU A 127 2.44 1.01 -22.58
CA LEU A 127 0.99 0.93 -22.55
C LEU A 127 0.44 2.34 -22.35
N SER A 128 -0.56 2.73 -23.16
CA SER A 128 -1.17 4.05 -23.01
C SER A 128 -1.89 4.20 -21.66
N ALA A 129 -1.96 5.41 -21.13
CA ALA A 129 -2.68 5.69 -19.87
C ALA A 129 -4.15 5.23 -19.91
N ALA A 130 -4.82 5.36 -21.08
CA ALA A 130 -6.19 4.86 -21.26
C ALA A 130 -6.28 3.33 -21.11
N ASN A 131 -5.37 2.58 -21.73
CA ASN A 131 -5.36 1.12 -21.61
C ASN A 131 -4.91 0.66 -20.22
N ALA A 132 -4.00 1.39 -19.58
CA ALA A 132 -3.62 1.17 -18.20
C ALA A 132 -4.81 1.36 -17.26
N THR A 133 -5.60 2.43 -17.45
CA THR A 133 -6.83 2.71 -16.69
C THR A 133 -7.83 1.56 -16.79
N ILE A 134 -8.06 1.02 -18.00
CA ILE A 134 -8.94 -0.15 -18.21
C ILE A 134 -8.44 -1.37 -17.42
N ARG A 135 -7.15 -1.69 -17.51
CA ARG A 135 -6.56 -2.84 -16.79
C ARG A 135 -6.64 -2.64 -15.28
N THR A 136 -6.33 -1.44 -14.79
CA THR A 136 -6.38 -1.11 -13.36
C THR A 136 -7.80 -1.23 -12.82
N ARG A 137 -8.79 -0.66 -13.51
CA ARG A 137 -10.22 -0.81 -13.18
C ARG A 137 -10.64 -2.29 -13.15
N ASN A 138 -10.15 -3.11 -14.09
CA ASN A 138 -10.44 -4.55 -14.08
C ASN A 138 -9.92 -5.29 -12.85
N LEU A 139 -8.73 -4.95 -12.34
CA LEU A 139 -8.22 -5.51 -11.08
C LEU A 139 -9.17 -5.13 -9.94
N ILE A 140 -9.44 -3.82 -9.79
CA ILE A 140 -10.27 -3.26 -8.70
C ILE A 140 -11.67 -3.88 -8.70
N ARG A 141 -12.40 -3.78 -9.81
CA ARG A 141 -13.78 -4.25 -9.89
C ARG A 141 -13.91 -5.75 -9.68
N THR A 142 -12.94 -6.53 -10.16
CA THR A 142 -12.98 -7.99 -10.04
C THR A 142 -12.71 -8.40 -8.60
N ILE A 143 -11.68 -7.86 -7.96
CA ILE A 143 -11.36 -8.22 -6.57
C ILE A 143 -12.54 -7.85 -5.66
N ALA A 144 -13.09 -6.64 -5.80
CA ALA A 144 -14.25 -6.20 -5.01
C ALA A 144 -15.48 -7.08 -5.25
N ALA A 145 -15.82 -7.37 -6.51
CA ALA A 145 -16.97 -8.21 -6.85
C ALA A 145 -16.81 -9.66 -6.39
N ARG A 146 -15.58 -10.16 -6.24
CA ARG A 146 -15.30 -11.52 -5.74
C ARG A 146 -15.18 -11.62 -4.22
N HIS A 147 -15.23 -10.52 -3.48
CA HIS A 147 -15.24 -10.58 -2.03
C HIS A 147 -16.54 -11.23 -1.50
N LEU A 148 -16.50 -11.94 -0.38
CA LEU A 148 -17.65 -12.64 0.21
C LEU A 148 -18.83 -11.73 0.56
N ALA A 149 -18.57 -10.44 0.81
CA ALA A 149 -19.62 -9.44 1.01
C ALA A 149 -20.50 -9.24 -0.25
N ASN A 150 -19.96 -9.55 -1.42
CA ASN A 150 -20.59 -9.31 -2.73
C ASN A 150 -20.83 -10.61 -3.51
N ASN A 151 -20.21 -11.73 -3.10
CA ASN A 151 -20.22 -12.99 -3.83
C ASN A 151 -20.52 -14.18 -2.94
N THR A 152 -21.60 -14.89 -3.25
CA THR A 152 -22.02 -16.10 -2.52
C THR A 152 -21.37 -17.38 -3.06
N ASN A 153 -20.73 -17.35 -4.23
CA ASN A 153 -20.14 -18.54 -4.85
C ASN A 153 -18.84 -18.96 -4.12
N PRO A 154 -18.83 -20.10 -3.40
CA PRO A 154 -17.68 -20.53 -2.61
C PRO A 154 -16.43 -20.83 -3.44
N ALA A 155 -16.58 -21.12 -4.74
CA ALA A 155 -15.45 -21.44 -5.61
C ALA A 155 -14.65 -20.21 -6.05
N THR A 156 -15.24 -19.01 -5.95
CA THR A 156 -14.64 -17.76 -6.44
C THR A 156 -14.64 -16.64 -5.41
N ARG A 157 -15.30 -16.84 -4.26
CA ARG A 157 -15.34 -15.84 -3.19
C ARG A 157 -14.09 -15.91 -2.31
N TRP A 158 -13.60 -14.75 -1.90
CA TRP A 158 -12.50 -14.60 -0.93
C TRP A 158 -12.93 -13.66 0.21
N GLY A 159 -12.12 -13.55 1.25
CA GLY A 159 -12.36 -12.74 2.45
C GLY A 159 -12.42 -13.60 3.72
N ASN A 160 -12.47 -12.98 4.89
CA ASN A 160 -12.47 -13.69 6.18
C ASN A 160 -11.26 -14.61 6.41
N ALA A 161 -10.08 -14.16 6.00
CA ALA A 161 -8.82 -14.86 6.19
C ALA A 161 -7.78 -13.97 6.89
N TRP A 162 -6.74 -14.58 7.45
CA TRP A 162 -5.69 -13.92 8.23
C TRP A 162 -5.17 -12.60 7.61
N GLN A 163 -4.88 -12.56 6.31
CA GLN A 163 -4.40 -11.35 5.61
C GLN A 163 -5.46 -10.62 4.77
N SER A 164 -6.71 -11.08 4.77
CA SER A 164 -7.75 -10.56 3.87
C SER A 164 -8.02 -9.06 4.05
N ALA A 165 -7.89 -8.54 5.28
CA ALA A 165 -7.98 -7.11 5.58
C ALA A 165 -6.96 -6.29 4.78
N LEU A 166 -5.70 -6.73 4.72
CA LEU A 166 -4.66 -6.06 3.95
C LEU A 166 -4.97 -6.06 2.45
N TRP A 167 -5.49 -7.17 1.94
CA TRP A 167 -5.82 -7.30 0.51
C TRP A 167 -6.99 -6.37 0.14
N ALA A 168 -7.98 -6.28 1.03
CA ALA A 168 -9.09 -5.35 0.92
C ALA A 168 -8.61 -3.90 1.00
N TYR A 169 -7.72 -3.57 1.94
CA TYR A 169 -7.10 -2.24 2.04
C TYR A 169 -6.48 -1.78 0.73
N TYR A 170 -5.61 -2.58 0.11
CA TYR A 170 -5.00 -2.21 -1.16
C TYR A 170 -6.04 -2.00 -2.27
N THR A 171 -7.02 -2.90 -2.38
CA THR A 171 -8.06 -2.80 -3.41
C THR A 171 -8.96 -1.58 -3.18
N ALA A 172 -9.33 -1.32 -1.93
CA ALA A 172 -10.16 -0.20 -1.51
C ALA A 172 -9.45 1.14 -1.70
N LEU A 173 -8.16 1.23 -1.38
CA LEU A 173 -7.35 2.42 -1.61
C LEU A 173 -7.28 2.72 -3.11
N ALA A 174 -6.98 1.71 -3.93
CA ALA A 174 -6.99 1.86 -5.38
C ALA A 174 -8.38 2.31 -5.90
N GLY A 175 -9.45 1.69 -5.42
CA GLY A 175 -10.81 2.07 -5.80
C GLY A 175 -11.22 3.47 -5.34
N TRP A 176 -10.75 3.94 -4.18
CA TRP A 176 -11.04 5.28 -3.67
C TRP A 176 -10.32 6.37 -4.47
N LEU A 177 -9.06 6.13 -4.85
CA LEU A 177 -8.32 6.99 -5.77
C LEU A 177 -8.96 7.04 -7.17
N PHE A 178 -9.52 5.91 -7.65
CA PHE A 178 -10.23 5.78 -8.93
C PHE A 178 -11.75 5.93 -8.83
N TRP A 179 -12.27 6.55 -7.77
CA TRP A 179 -13.71 6.55 -7.49
C TRP A 179 -14.59 7.02 -8.66
N ASP A 180 -14.11 8.00 -9.42
CA ASP A 180 -14.82 8.58 -10.57
C ASP A 180 -14.79 7.68 -11.82
N GLU A 181 -13.89 6.69 -11.89
CA GLU A 181 -13.79 5.68 -12.96
C GLU A 181 -14.65 4.43 -12.69
N LEU A 182 -15.21 4.30 -11.48
CA LEU A 182 -16.06 3.19 -11.07
C LEU A 182 -17.53 3.51 -11.33
N ASP A 183 -18.32 2.51 -11.74
CA ASP A 183 -19.77 2.62 -11.79
C ASP A 183 -20.42 2.41 -10.40
N ASP A 184 -21.73 2.63 -10.29
CA ASP A 184 -22.41 2.56 -8.99
C ASP A 184 -22.41 1.16 -8.37
N GLN A 185 -22.41 0.11 -9.19
CA GLN A 185 -22.31 -1.26 -8.69
C GLN A 185 -20.90 -1.54 -8.15
N GLU A 186 -19.87 -1.14 -8.89
CA GLU A 186 -18.48 -1.29 -8.49
C GLU A 186 -18.16 -0.50 -7.22
N ARG A 187 -18.66 0.73 -7.11
CA ARG A 187 -18.59 1.55 -5.89
C ARG A 187 -19.26 0.87 -4.71
N GLY A 188 -20.46 0.31 -4.92
CA GLY A 188 -21.18 -0.46 -3.90
C GLY A 188 -20.39 -1.69 -3.43
N HIS A 189 -19.82 -2.46 -4.36
CA HIS A 189 -18.98 -3.62 -4.02
C HIS A 189 -17.73 -3.22 -3.23
N LEU A 190 -17.07 -2.13 -3.62
CA LEU A 190 -15.90 -1.63 -2.93
C LEU A 190 -16.23 -1.25 -1.48
N ALA A 191 -17.26 -0.45 -1.27
CA ALA A 191 -17.70 -0.02 0.06
C ALA A 191 -18.11 -1.21 0.94
N ALA A 192 -18.86 -2.17 0.38
CA ALA A 192 -19.29 -3.36 1.10
C ALA A 192 -18.11 -4.27 1.50
N MET A 193 -17.12 -4.46 0.61
CA MET A 193 -15.89 -5.20 0.92
C MET A 193 -15.11 -4.54 2.06
N THR A 194 -14.87 -3.22 1.96
CA THR A 194 -14.12 -2.47 2.98
C THR A 194 -14.81 -2.51 4.34
N ALA A 195 -16.11 -2.22 4.39
CA ALA A 195 -16.87 -2.22 5.63
C ALA A 195 -16.93 -3.62 6.26
N TRP A 196 -17.04 -4.68 5.45
CA TRP A 196 -17.08 -6.05 5.96
C TRP A 196 -15.76 -6.46 6.62
N GLU A 197 -14.63 -6.17 5.97
CA GLU A 197 -13.30 -6.47 6.52
C GLU A 197 -12.98 -5.60 7.76
N ALA A 198 -13.40 -4.34 7.78
CA ALA A 198 -13.28 -3.48 8.95
C ALA A 198 -14.14 -3.98 10.13
N ASP A 199 -15.39 -4.38 9.86
CA ASP A 199 -16.32 -4.84 10.90
C ASP A 199 -15.81 -6.08 11.62
N ARG A 200 -15.29 -7.08 10.90
CA ARG A 200 -14.78 -8.30 11.55
C ARG A 200 -13.58 -8.02 12.47
N LEU A 201 -12.85 -6.94 12.25
CA LEU A 201 -11.76 -6.51 13.14
C LEU A 201 -12.27 -5.75 14.38
N THR A 202 -13.55 -5.43 14.43
CA THR A 202 -14.22 -4.81 15.58
C THR A 202 -15.20 -5.74 16.30
N THR A 203 -15.50 -6.90 15.71
CA THR A 203 -16.44 -7.89 16.23
C THR A 203 -15.85 -9.29 16.15
N GLY A 204 -15.88 -10.06 17.23
CA GLY A 204 -15.43 -11.46 17.23
C GLY A 204 -14.14 -11.70 18.00
N ASN A 205 -13.65 -12.94 17.92
CA ASN A 205 -12.52 -13.45 18.67
C ASN A 205 -11.15 -13.23 17.98
N ASP A 206 -11.14 -12.87 16.69
CA ASP A 206 -9.95 -12.64 15.84
C ASP A 206 -9.07 -11.46 16.33
N VAL A 207 -9.48 -10.80 17.41
CA VAL A 207 -9.03 -9.52 17.96
C VAL A 207 -8.65 -9.68 19.44
N HIS A 208 -8.47 -10.91 19.91
CA HIS A 208 -8.17 -11.16 21.31
C HIS A 208 -6.82 -10.55 21.72
N LEU A 209 -6.91 -9.67 22.72
CA LEU A 209 -5.77 -9.13 23.47
C LEU A 209 -4.83 -10.25 23.97
N ILE A 210 -5.36 -11.45 24.28
CA ILE A 210 -4.61 -12.68 24.60
C ILE A 210 -5.52 -13.90 24.30
N GLY A 211 -5.38 -14.55 23.13
CA GLY A 211 -6.03 -15.83 22.81
C GLY A 211 -5.09 -17.05 22.94
N THR A 212 -5.61 -18.27 22.75
CA THR A 212 -4.80 -19.52 22.66
C THR A 212 -4.56 -20.01 21.22
N SER A 213 -5.06 -19.27 20.22
CA SER A 213 -4.88 -19.50 18.78
C SER A 213 -3.92 -18.45 18.18
N GLY A 214 -3.52 -18.60 16.90
CA GLY A 214 -2.61 -17.68 16.19
C GLY A 214 -3.15 -16.27 15.89
N GLU A 215 -4.25 -15.87 16.51
CA GLU A 215 -4.90 -14.55 16.38
C GLU A 215 -4.62 -13.74 17.65
N GLN A 216 -3.38 -13.27 17.78
CA GLN A 216 -2.89 -12.59 18.99
C GLN A 216 -2.35 -11.21 18.62
N LEU A 217 -2.45 -10.27 19.56
CA LEU A 217 -1.90 -8.92 19.38
C LEU A 217 -0.46 -8.77 19.87
N TYR A 218 0.07 -9.75 20.60
CA TYR A 218 1.36 -9.59 21.27
C TYR A 218 2.23 -10.85 21.17
N GLU A 219 3.50 -10.65 20.90
CA GLU A 219 4.53 -11.69 21.03
C GLU A 219 4.66 -12.14 22.50
N LYS A 220 4.65 -11.18 23.43
CA LYS A 220 4.85 -11.40 24.87
C LYS A 220 3.71 -10.77 25.66
N ARG A 221 3.23 -11.47 26.70
CA ARG A 221 2.27 -10.91 27.67
C ARG A 221 2.93 -9.86 28.54
N ARG A 222 2.09 -9.12 29.26
CA ARG A 222 2.48 -8.13 30.27
C ARG A 222 3.46 -8.65 31.32
N ASP A 223 3.38 -9.94 31.67
CA ASP A 223 4.28 -10.58 32.64
C ASP A 223 5.60 -11.09 32.01
N GLY A 224 5.82 -10.84 30.72
CA GLY A 224 6.98 -11.28 29.96
C GLY A 224 6.84 -12.67 29.35
N THR A 225 5.74 -13.39 29.59
CA THR A 225 5.53 -14.72 29.02
C THR A 225 5.34 -14.64 27.51
N ALA A 226 6.22 -15.27 26.74
CA ALA A 226 6.08 -15.36 25.28
C ALA A 226 4.86 -16.22 24.90
N VAL A 227 4.09 -15.76 23.91
CA VAL A 227 2.86 -16.40 23.42
C VAL A 227 2.98 -16.79 21.95
N THR A 228 3.64 -15.96 21.14
CA THR A 228 4.08 -16.29 19.79
C THR A 228 5.59 -16.02 19.65
N PRO A 229 6.46 -16.84 20.29
CA PRO A 229 7.90 -16.55 20.39
C PRO A 229 8.53 -16.38 19.01
N GLY A 230 9.17 -15.24 18.75
CA GLY A 230 9.79 -14.94 17.46
C GLY A 230 8.81 -14.65 16.32
N ASP A 231 7.56 -14.35 16.65
CA ASP A 231 6.51 -13.95 15.71
C ASP A 231 5.85 -12.69 16.30
N SER A 232 6.53 -11.56 16.09
CA SER A 232 6.03 -10.25 16.50
C SER A 232 4.75 -9.98 15.75
N LYS A 233 3.66 -9.73 16.48
CA LYS A 233 2.36 -9.44 15.89
C LYS A 233 2.25 -8.02 15.30
N ALA A 234 3.39 -7.32 15.25
CA ALA A 234 3.51 -5.96 14.76
C ALA A 234 3.07 -5.79 13.31
N GLU A 235 3.42 -6.71 12.41
CA GLU A 235 3.04 -6.57 11.00
C GLU A 235 1.54 -6.81 10.82
N GLU A 236 0.99 -7.85 11.44
CA GLU A 236 -0.43 -8.19 11.40
C GLU A 236 -1.34 -7.12 12.02
N ASP A 237 -0.89 -6.52 13.13
CA ASP A 237 -1.59 -5.40 13.76
C ASP A 237 -1.66 -4.22 12.80
N ASN A 238 -0.55 -3.88 12.14
CA ASN A 238 -0.50 -2.81 11.14
C ASN A 238 -1.32 -3.11 9.88
N TRP A 239 -1.33 -4.37 9.41
CA TRP A 239 -2.17 -4.80 8.30
C TRP A 239 -3.65 -4.59 8.59
N SER A 240 -4.05 -4.89 9.83
CA SER A 240 -5.42 -4.77 10.29
C SER A 240 -5.81 -3.32 10.55
N ALA A 241 -4.90 -2.51 11.09
CA ALA A 241 -5.05 -1.07 11.27
C ALA A 241 -5.37 -0.36 9.94
N ALA A 242 -4.64 -0.70 8.87
CA ALA A 242 -4.76 -0.04 7.57
C ALA A 242 -6.17 -0.10 6.94
N VAL A 243 -6.89 -1.22 7.06
CA VAL A 243 -8.26 -1.30 6.52
C VAL A 243 -9.25 -0.50 7.37
N LEU A 244 -9.05 -0.45 8.69
CA LEU A 244 -9.90 0.29 9.63
C LEU A 244 -9.77 1.80 9.39
N SER A 245 -8.54 2.29 9.26
CA SER A 245 -8.28 3.71 8.96
C SER A 245 -8.85 4.11 7.61
N LEU A 246 -8.68 3.27 6.59
CA LEU A 246 -9.24 3.52 5.28
C LEU A 246 -10.76 3.52 5.29
N ALA A 247 -11.41 2.54 5.96
CA ALA A 247 -12.86 2.45 6.08
C ALA A 247 -13.45 3.72 6.71
N GLU A 248 -12.86 4.16 7.82
CA GLU A 248 -13.29 5.37 8.52
C GLU A 248 -13.00 6.65 7.72
N ALA A 249 -11.85 6.74 7.06
CA ALA A 249 -11.48 7.90 6.26
C ALA A 249 -12.39 8.05 5.02
N MET A 250 -12.71 6.94 4.36
CA MET A 250 -13.53 6.95 3.15
C MET A 250 -15.03 6.97 3.46
N MET A 251 -15.50 6.43 4.59
CA MET A 251 -16.92 6.42 5.02
C MET A 251 -17.11 7.12 6.39
N PRO A 252 -16.78 8.41 6.53
CA PRO A 252 -16.80 9.10 7.83
C PRO A 252 -18.21 9.28 8.42
N GLY A 253 -19.26 9.13 7.61
CA GLY A 253 -20.66 9.19 8.03
C GLY A 253 -21.28 7.84 8.41
N ASP A 254 -20.53 6.74 8.30
CA ASP A 254 -21.03 5.42 8.70
C ASP A 254 -21.18 5.35 10.23
N PRO A 255 -22.30 4.84 10.78
CA PRO A 255 -22.48 4.69 12.22
C PRO A 255 -21.38 3.89 12.93
N ARG A 256 -20.65 3.02 12.22
CA ARG A 256 -19.56 2.19 12.74
C ARG A 256 -18.20 2.89 12.69
N ALA A 257 -18.07 4.02 11.98
CA ALA A 257 -16.81 4.73 11.83
C ALA A 257 -16.09 5.03 13.17
N PRO A 258 -16.76 5.47 14.25
CA PRO A 258 -16.10 5.65 15.55
C PRO A 258 -15.48 4.37 16.14
N VAL A 259 -16.08 3.20 15.87
CA VAL A 259 -15.57 1.90 16.34
C VAL A 259 -14.35 1.49 15.51
N TRP A 260 -14.40 1.67 14.19
CA TRP A 260 -13.24 1.44 13.32
C TRP A 260 -12.06 2.34 13.72
N ALA A 261 -12.32 3.63 13.98
CA ALA A 261 -11.33 4.61 14.44
C ALA A 261 -10.65 4.17 15.75
N ARG A 262 -11.47 3.76 16.73
CA ARG A 262 -10.97 3.29 18.02
C ARG A 262 -10.09 2.06 17.85
N ARG A 263 -10.54 1.08 17.07
CA ARG A 263 -9.79 -0.16 16.86
C ARG A 263 -8.49 0.06 16.10
N ASN A 264 -8.49 0.98 15.13
CA ASN A 264 -7.27 1.40 14.43
C ASN A 264 -6.20 1.89 15.44
N ILE A 265 -6.57 2.81 16.32
CA ILE A 265 -5.67 3.34 17.36
C ILE A 265 -5.12 2.20 18.25
N GLU A 266 -5.99 1.30 18.70
CA GLU A 266 -5.59 0.17 19.54
C GLU A 266 -4.54 -0.72 18.87
N LEU A 267 -4.73 -1.06 17.59
CA LEU A 267 -3.80 -1.88 16.83
C LEU A 267 -2.48 -1.17 16.57
N LEU A 268 -2.49 0.12 16.23
CA LEU A 268 -1.27 0.91 16.05
C LEU A 268 -0.42 0.95 17.33
N LEU A 269 -1.06 1.09 18.49
CA LEU A 269 -0.37 1.07 19.79
C LEU A 269 0.18 -0.32 20.13
N ALA A 270 -0.59 -1.38 19.89
CA ALA A 270 -0.14 -2.75 20.13
C ALA A 270 1.04 -3.14 19.23
N ALA A 271 1.01 -2.72 17.95
CA ALA A 271 2.03 -3.07 16.96
C ALA A 271 3.45 -2.66 17.42
N ALA A 272 3.58 -1.48 18.03
CA ALA A 272 4.86 -0.94 18.49
C ALA A 272 5.01 -0.93 20.02
N ALA A 273 4.22 -1.73 20.74
CA ALA A 273 4.27 -1.79 22.21
C ALA A 273 5.59 -2.41 22.71
N CYS A 274 6.23 -1.74 23.67
CA CYS A 274 7.48 -2.16 24.32
C CYS A 274 7.32 -2.29 25.86
N PRO A 275 8.24 -2.97 26.56
CA PRO A 275 8.15 -3.14 28.02
C PRO A 275 8.04 -1.83 28.82
N ALA A 276 8.72 -0.77 28.38
CA ALA A 276 8.61 0.56 29.00
C ALA A 276 7.17 1.10 28.97
N ASP A 277 6.39 0.81 27.93
CA ASP A 277 5.00 1.27 27.80
C ASP A 277 4.08 0.64 28.85
N LEU A 278 4.43 -0.55 29.37
CA LEU A 278 3.64 -1.26 30.38
C LEU A 278 3.67 -0.57 31.75
N THR A 279 4.68 0.26 32.00
CA THR A 279 4.90 0.91 33.30
C THR A 279 4.88 2.44 33.23
N GLY A 280 5.01 3.02 32.04
CA GLY A 280 4.98 4.46 31.81
C GLY A 280 3.59 5.09 31.95
N GLY A 281 3.54 6.39 32.25
CA GLY A 281 2.30 7.17 32.31
C GLY A 281 1.88 7.80 30.98
N GLU A 282 2.42 7.34 29.84
CA GLU A 282 2.09 7.94 28.54
C GLU A 282 0.63 7.67 28.16
N THR A 283 -0.03 8.71 27.65
CA THR A 283 -1.38 8.64 27.08
C THR A 283 -1.35 9.06 25.61
N ILE A 284 -1.74 8.16 24.70
CA ILE A 284 -1.79 8.41 23.25
C ILE A 284 -3.23 8.29 22.76
N ASN A 285 -3.73 9.31 22.06
CA ASN A 285 -5.11 9.37 21.57
C ASN A 285 -6.18 8.98 22.63
N GLY A 286 -5.95 9.36 23.89
CA GLY A 286 -6.84 9.08 25.02
C GLY A 286 -6.70 7.67 25.64
N ILE A 287 -5.70 6.89 25.25
CA ILE A 287 -5.37 5.58 25.84
C ILE A 287 -4.12 5.72 26.70
N GLU A 288 -4.26 5.48 28.00
CA GLU A 288 -3.11 5.30 28.90
C GLU A 288 -2.49 3.92 28.65
N LEU A 289 -1.24 3.91 28.18
CA LEU A 289 -0.61 2.69 27.67
C LEU A 289 -0.44 1.64 28.77
N SER A 290 0.02 2.04 29.94
CA SER A 290 0.32 1.11 31.04
C SER A 290 -0.92 0.41 31.60
N THR A 291 -2.12 0.96 31.45
CA THR A 291 -3.35 0.32 31.92
C THR A 291 -4.03 -0.50 30.84
N TRP A 292 -3.90 -0.10 29.57
CA TRP A 292 -4.55 -0.76 28.44
C TRP A 292 -3.73 -1.92 27.85
N LEU A 293 -2.42 -1.74 27.67
CA LEU A 293 -1.55 -2.74 27.02
C LEU A 293 -1.45 -4.04 27.83
N GLN A 294 -1.65 -5.16 27.14
CA GLN A 294 -1.59 -6.51 27.70
C GLN A 294 -0.33 -7.28 27.32
N GLY A 295 0.58 -6.64 26.58
CA GLY A 295 1.78 -7.26 26.05
C GLY A 295 2.62 -6.31 25.20
N THR A 296 3.61 -6.87 24.51
CA THR A 296 4.60 -6.14 23.72
C THR A 296 4.97 -6.90 22.45
N ASN A 297 5.37 -6.17 21.42
CA ASN A 297 5.84 -6.69 20.13
C ASN A 297 7.26 -6.25 19.76
N ILE A 298 7.80 -5.23 20.44
CA ILE A 298 9.19 -4.78 20.26
C ILE A 298 9.91 -4.76 21.61
N ALA A 299 11.23 -4.83 21.57
CA ALA A 299 12.09 -4.65 22.75
C ALA A 299 12.25 -3.16 23.11
N ASP A 300 12.74 -2.90 24.33
CA ASP A 300 13.01 -1.53 24.80
C ASP A 300 14.13 -0.83 24.01
N ASP A 301 15.01 -1.54 23.32
CA ASP A 301 16.00 -0.93 22.44
C ASP A 301 15.46 -0.67 21.02
N GLY A 302 14.21 -1.02 20.74
CA GLY A 302 13.55 -0.85 19.44
C GLY A 302 13.73 -2.03 18.49
N THR A 303 14.45 -3.08 18.89
CA THR A 303 14.56 -4.30 18.10
C THR A 303 13.25 -5.08 18.08
N LEU A 304 13.07 -5.88 17.02
CA LEU A 304 11.87 -6.68 16.79
C LEU A 304 12.31 -8.04 16.27
N ASP A 305 11.76 -9.09 16.89
CA ASP A 305 11.96 -10.48 16.48
C ASP A 305 10.81 -10.93 15.61
N ASN A 306 11.11 -11.44 14.42
CA ASN A 306 10.13 -12.10 13.58
C ASN A 306 10.78 -13.27 12.83
N HIS A 307 10.01 -14.31 12.54
CA HIS A 307 10.53 -15.58 12.02
C HIS A 307 11.66 -16.18 12.89
N HIS A 308 11.55 -16.00 14.20
CA HIS A 308 12.51 -16.47 15.21
C HIS A 308 13.91 -15.86 15.10
N ILE A 309 14.05 -14.69 14.46
CA ILE A 309 15.29 -13.92 14.36
C ILE A 309 15.01 -12.44 14.59
N LEU A 310 16.02 -11.68 15.03
CA LEU A 310 15.99 -10.23 14.92
C LEU A 310 15.87 -9.85 13.45
N HIS A 311 14.79 -9.15 13.09
CA HIS A 311 14.39 -9.04 11.69
C HIS A 311 14.28 -7.59 11.18
N PRO A 312 15.34 -7.04 10.55
CA PRO A 312 15.34 -5.67 10.03
C PRO A 312 14.24 -5.33 9.01
N LEU A 313 13.81 -6.30 8.18
CA LEU A 313 12.68 -6.08 7.25
C LEU A 313 11.34 -5.85 7.97
N TYR A 314 11.12 -6.50 9.11
CA TYR A 314 9.90 -6.33 9.89
C TYR A 314 9.99 -5.09 10.79
N MET A 315 11.21 -4.66 11.17
CA MET A 315 11.42 -3.34 11.77
C MET A 315 11.04 -2.20 10.81
N VAL A 316 11.28 -2.33 9.50
CA VAL A 316 10.84 -1.30 8.52
C VAL A 316 9.39 -1.47 8.03
N ALA A 317 8.70 -2.53 8.46
CA ALA A 317 7.28 -2.72 8.15
C ALA A 317 6.35 -1.76 8.93
N PHE A 318 6.90 -1.00 9.89
CA PHE A 318 6.23 0.17 10.46
C PHE A 318 6.02 1.31 9.45
N ASP A 319 6.51 1.19 8.21
CA ASP A 319 6.05 2.01 7.09
C ASP A 319 4.52 2.02 6.97
N GLN A 320 3.88 0.89 7.30
CA GLN A 320 2.44 0.73 7.31
C GLN A 320 1.73 1.61 8.34
N SER A 321 2.31 1.81 9.53
CA SER A 321 1.77 2.77 10.51
C SER A 321 1.87 4.20 9.98
N LEU A 322 2.99 4.55 9.34
CA LEU A 322 3.21 5.91 8.84
C LEU A 322 2.33 6.26 7.63
N TYR A 323 1.83 5.26 6.90
CA TYR A 323 0.85 5.44 5.82
C TYR A 323 -0.50 5.98 6.29
N GLU A 324 -0.86 5.83 7.57
CA GLU A 324 -2.02 6.47 8.17
C GLU A 324 -2.03 7.98 7.86
N GLY A 325 -0.87 8.62 7.88
CA GLY A 325 -0.72 10.03 7.56
C GLY A 325 -1.30 10.41 6.20
N PHE A 326 -1.04 9.62 5.15
CA PHE A 326 -1.58 9.93 3.83
C PHE A 326 -3.06 9.54 3.72
N VAL A 327 -3.48 8.42 4.31
CA VAL A 327 -4.88 7.96 4.27
C VAL A 327 -5.82 9.03 4.84
N TYR A 328 -5.51 9.56 6.02
CA TYR A 328 -6.29 10.64 6.62
C TYR A 328 -6.12 11.97 5.86
N GLY A 329 -4.92 12.25 5.34
CA GLY A 329 -4.68 13.44 4.54
C GLY A 329 -5.51 13.50 3.25
N LEU A 330 -5.78 12.35 2.61
CA LEU A 330 -6.68 12.23 1.45
C LEU A 330 -8.13 12.60 1.82
N ALA A 331 -8.54 12.30 3.06
CA ALA A 331 -9.82 12.73 3.63
C ALA A 331 -9.79 14.17 4.18
N GLY A 332 -8.67 14.89 4.09
CA GLY A 332 -8.51 16.24 4.64
C GLY A 332 -8.46 16.30 6.17
N ARG A 333 -8.16 15.16 6.82
CA ARG A 333 -8.12 14.97 8.28
C ARG A 333 -6.67 14.86 8.77
N ALA A 334 -6.49 14.69 10.07
CA ALA A 334 -5.21 14.34 10.66
C ALA A 334 -5.26 12.87 11.10
N ALA A 335 -4.15 12.16 10.95
CA ALA A 335 -3.98 10.79 11.41
C ALA A 335 -3.83 10.74 12.95
N PRO A 336 -4.12 9.62 13.61
CA PRO A 336 -3.89 9.48 15.04
C PRO A 336 -2.39 9.51 15.36
N ARG A 337 -1.98 10.18 16.44
CA ARG A 337 -0.62 10.15 17.02
C ARG A 337 -0.12 8.72 17.26
N ALA A 338 -1.01 7.76 17.51
CA ALA A 338 -0.70 6.33 17.63
C ALA A 338 0.09 5.77 16.44
N ALA A 339 -0.09 6.32 15.23
CA ALA A 339 0.69 5.95 14.05
C ALA A 339 2.20 6.25 14.17
N LEU A 340 2.60 7.10 15.13
CA LEU A 340 3.98 7.47 15.41
C LEU A 340 4.54 6.74 16.63
N HIS A 341 3.77 5.85 17.27
CA HIS A 341 4.16 5.19 18.52
C HIS A 341 5.45 4.39 18.34
N ASN A 342 6.44 4.67 19.19
CA ASN A 342 7.79 4.07 19.18
C ASN A 342 8.54 4.04 17.82
N ILE A 343 8.12 4.80 16.80
CA ILE A 343 8.80 4.85 15.51
C ILE A 343 10.24 5.35 15.66
N THR A 344 10.45 6.38 16.48
CA THR A 344 11.80 6.91 16.76
C THR A 344 12.68 5.83 17.39
N ARG A 345 12.13 5.00 18.30
CA ARG A 345 12.85 3.92 18.99
C ARG A 345 13.29 2.85 17.99
N VAL A 346 12.39 2.39 17.13
CA VAL A 346 12.70 1.41 16.08
C VAL A 346 13.72 1.99 15.10
N TYR A 347 13.58 3.26 14.70
CA TYR A 347 14.51 3.89 13.78
C TYR A 347 15.92 4.04 14.38
N SER A 348 16.03 4.42 15.65
CA SER A 348 17.33 4.41 16.37
C SER A 348 17.97 3.03 16.39
N ALA A 349 17.20 1.94 16.54
CA ALA A 349 17.74 0.59 16.50
C ALA A 349 18.36 0.24 15.13
N LEU A 350 17.79 0.76 14.04
CA LEU A 350 18.32 0.56 12.68
C LEU A 350 19.63 1.33 12.46
N VAL A 351 19.71 2.56 12.96
CA VAL A 351 20.83 3.48 12.68
C VAL A 351 21.98 3.33 13.68
N ASP A 352 21.68 3.23 14.97
CA ASP A 352 22.65 3.47 16.05
C ASP A 352 23.02 2.22 16.86
N LEU A 353 22.15 1.21 16.92
CA LEU A 353 22.36 0.04 17.79
C LEU A 353 23.42 -0.91 17.18
N PRO A 354 24.54 -1.17 17.88
CA PRO A 354 25.60 -2.01 17.36
C PRO A 354 25.36 -3.49 17.64
N PHE A 355 25.58 -4.33 16.64
CA PHE A 355 25.45 -5.79 16.70
C PHE A 355 26.80 -6.48 16.40
N PRO A 356 27.09 -7.63 17.04
CA PRO A 356 28.32 -8.37 16.79
C PRO A 356 28.32 -9.02 15.41
N ALA A 357 29.37 -8.78 14.63
CA ALA A 357 29.58 -9.40 13.32
C ALA A 357 30.52 -10.63 13.39
N PRO A 358 30.44 -11.57 12.42
CA PRO A 358 31.27 -12.78 12.41
C PRO A 358 32.79 -12.53 12.38
N ASP A 359 33.21 -11.35 11.91
CA ASP A 359 34.61 -10.90 11.88
C ASP A 359 35.09 -10.32 13.22
N GLY A 360 34.24 -10.33 14.26
CA GLY A 360 34.53 -9.80 15.59
C GLY A 360 34.35 -8.28 15.71
N THR A 361 33.91 -7.59 14.66
CA THR A 361 33.58 -6.17 14.70
C THR A 361 32.15 -5.91 15.18
N MET A 362 31.84 -4.67 15.53
CA MET A 362 30.47 -4.24 15.82
C MET A 362 29.94 -3.45 14.62
N LYS A 363 28.74 -3.80 14.15
CA LYS A 363 28.08 -3.15 13.01
C LYS A 363 26.65 -2.77 13.39
N THR A 364 26.23 -1.58 13.02
CA THR A 364 24.80 -1.18 13.03
C THR A 364 24.05 -1.91 11.92
N ILE A 365 22.71 -1.88 11.89
CA ILE A 365 21.96 -2.44 10.75
C ILE A 365 22.23 -1.59 9.50
N TYR A 366 22.11 -0.27 9.58
CA TYR A 366 22.46 0.62 8.48
C TYR A 366 23.97 0.81 8.36
N GLN A 367 24.54 0.47 7.21
CA GLN A 367 25.99 0.55 7.01
C GLN A 367 26.44 1.98 6.65
N PRO A 368 27.37 2.60 7.40
CA PRO A 368 27.85 3.95 7.11
C PRO A 368 28.38 4.08 5.68
N ARG A 369 27.92 5.12 4.97
CA ARG A 369 28.33 5.46 3.60
C ARG A 369 27.94 4.43 2.52
N SER A 370 27.07 3.47 2.84
CA SER A 370 26.53 2.48 1.90
C SER A 370 24.99 2.44 1.95
N GLY A 371 24.36 1.83 0.95
CA GLY A 371 22.95 1.40 0.99
C GLY A 371 22.79 -0.04 1.49
N GLU A 372 23.89 -0.70 1.83
CA GLU A 372 23.90 -2.06 2.36
C GLU A 372 23.28 -2.13 3.75
N ILE A 373 22.57 -3.24 3.97
CA ILE A 373 21.94 -3.58 5.24
C ILE A 373 22.69 -4.76 5.85
N TYR A 374 23.14 -4.57 7.08
CA TYR A 374 23.63 -5.67 7.89
C TYR A 374 22.45 -6.34 8.60
N TYR A 375 22.38 -7.66 8.46
CA TYR A 375 21.38 -8.50 9.10
C TYR A 375 22.05 -9.30 10.23
N PRO A 376 21.91 -8.88 11.51
CA PRO A 376 22.64 -9.49 12.63
C PRO A 376 22.45 -11.00 12.73
N GLU A 377 21.22 -11.46 12.53
CA GLU A 377 20.84 -12.89 12.62
C GLU A 377 20.47 -13.50 11.27
N GLY A 378 20.81 -12.80 10.18
CA GLY A 378 20.49 -13.21 8.81
C GLY A 378 19.13 -12.71 8.30
N ASN A 379 18.76 -13.17 7.10
CA ASN A 379 17.53 -12.81 6.42
C ASN A 379 17.05 -13.99 5.57
N ASP A 380 15.82 -14.44 5.80
CA ASP A 380 15.22 -15.57 5.09
C ASP A 380 14.52 -15.17 3.79
N TRP A 381 14.36 -13.86 3.55
CA TRP A 381 13.72 -13.33 2.36
C TRP A 381 14.66 -13.09 1.16
N GLY A 382 15.99 -13.17 1.32
CA GLY A 382 16.95 -12.95 0.24
C GLY A 382 18.05 -11.98 0.62
N THR A 383 18.54 -11.18 -0.34
CA THR A 383 19.79 -10.41 -0.18
C THR A 383 19.66 -8.91 -0.46
N HIS A 384 18.63 -8.46 -1.19
CA HIS A 384 18.53 -7.06 -1.63
C HIS A 384 17.12 -6.49 -1.39
N PHE A 385 17.01 -5.49 -0.51
CA PHE A 385 15.74 -4.83 -0.16
C PHE A 385 15.84 -3.30 -0.06
N PRO A 386 16.63 -2.62 -0.90
CA PRO A 386 16.94 -1.20 -0.69
C PRO A 386 15.70 -0.33 -0.54
N PHE A 387 14.66 -0.54 -1.36
CA PHE A 387 13.45 0.28 -1.25
C PHE A 387 12.62 0.06 0.02
N TYR A 388 12.71 -1.09 0.69
CA TYR A 388 11.98 -1.31 1.94
C TYR A 388 12.50 -0.33 3.00
N PHE A 389 13.83 -0.21 3.09
CA PHE A 389 14.50 0.71 4.00
C PHE A 389 14.37 2.16 3.53
N GLY A 390 14.65 2.45 2.25
CA GLY A 390 14.55 3.80 1.71
C GLY A 390 13.13 4.38 1.72
N ASN A 391 12.10 3.53 1.64
CA ASN A 391 10.73 3.94 1.88
C ASN A 391 10.49 4.31 3.35
N PHE A 392 10.92 3.47 4.29
CA PHE A 392 10.77 3.77 5.72
C PHE A 392 11.54 5.04 6.11
N ASP A 393 12.76 5.22 5.61
CA ASP A 393 13.56 6.43 5.80
C ASP A 393 12.83 7.70 5.32
N LEU A 394 12.19 7.62 4.15
CA LEU A 394 11.39 8.72 3.62
C LEU A 394 10.27 9.09 4.59
N LEU A 395 9.52 8.09 5.06
CA LEU A 395 8.37 8.30 5.93
C LEU A 395 8.79 8.84 7.30
N VAL A 396 9.89 8.33 7.86
CA VAL A 396 10.51 8.84 9.10
C VAL A 396 10.94 10.29 8.94
N SER A 397 11.62 10.61 7.83
CA SER A 397 12.03 11.97 7.51
C SER A 397 10.83 12.94 7.38
N LEU A 398 9.75 12.51 6.72
CA LEU A 398 8.54 13.32 6.55
C LEU A 398 7.75 13.53 7.85
N THR A 399 7.95 12.68 8.85
CA THR A 399 7.26 12.71 10.14
C THR A 399 8.17 13.14 11.31
N ALA A 400 9.41 13.54 11.00
CA ALA A 400 10.43 13.97 11.95
C ALA A 400 10.74 12.96 13.08
N GLN A 401 10.56 11.66 12.80
CA GLN A 401 10.84 10.57 13.74
C GLN A 401 12.34 10.20 13.81
N ASP A 402 13.20 11.00 13.20
CA ASP A 402 14.66 10.92 13.25
C ASP A 402 15.31 12.01 14.12
N THR A 403 14.52 12.71 14.94
CA THR A 403 15.03 13.79 15.79
C THR A 403 16.09 13.25 16.75
N GLY A 404 17.34 13.74 16.59
CA GLY A 404 18.48 13.33 17.42
C GLY A 404 19.30 12.16 16.84
N ILE A 405 18.97 11.68 15.63
CA ILE A 405 19.67 10.59 14.95
C ILE A 405 20.55 11.15 13.83
N ASP A 406 21.81 10.70 13.75
CA ASP A 406 22.79 11.12 12.73
C ASP A 406 23.48 9.90 12.09
N PRO A 407 23.46 9.75 10.75
CA PRO A 407 22.84 10.61 9.74
C PRO A 407 21.31 10.65 9.82
N ALA A 408 20.74 11.83 9.55
CA ALA A 408 19.29 12.02 9.44
C ALA A 408 18.67 11.11 8.37
N ALA A 409 17.39 10.77 8.51
CA ALA A 409 16.69 9.80 7.68
C ALA A 409 16.68 10.16 6.20
N ALA A 410 16.63 11.46 5.86
CA ALA A 410 16.73 11.92 4.47
C ALA A 410 18.07 11.52 3.80
N SER A 411 19.14 11.33 4.58
CA SER A 411 20.42 10.84 4.05
C SER A 411 20.40 9.34 3.76
N TRP A 412 19.72 8.56 4.59
CA TRP A 412 19.52 7.12 4.39
C TRP A 412 18.56 6.85 3.24
N GLU A 413 17.44 7.57 3.19
CA GLU A 413 16.47 7.53 2.09
C GLU A 413 17.17 7.68 0.74
N ARG A 414 18.05 8.68 0.61
CA ARG A 414 18.79 8.90 -0.63
C ARG A 414 19.62 7.67 -1.02
N ARG A 415 20.41 7.12 -0.09
CA ARG A 415 21.32 5.99 -0.37
C ARG A 415 20.54 4.76 -0.79
N HIS A 416 19.55 4.39 -0.01
CA HIS A 416 18.71 3.22 -0.27
C HIS A 416 17.91 3.38 -1.57
N ASN A 417 17.29 4.54 -1.82
CA ASN A 417 16.49 4.72 -3.03
C ASN A 417 17.34 4.90 -4.31
N GLU A 418 18.59 5.38 -4.21
CA GLU A 418 19.54 5.35 -5.33
C GLU A 418 19.94 3.92 -5.69
N GLU A 419 20.13 3.04 -4.71
CA GLU A 419 20.41 1.62 -4.96
C GLU A 419 19.20 0.90 -5.58
N GLN A 420 17.98 1.19 -5.10
CA GLN A 420 16.75 0.71 -5.73
C GLN A 420 16.67 1.10 -7.22
N LEU A 421 16.97 2.37 -7.54
CA LEU A 421 16.98 2.84 -8.92
C LEU A 421 18.07 2.16 -9.76
N ALA A 422 19.25 1.90 -9.17
CA ALA A 422 20.30 1.14 -9.84
C ALA A 422 19.85 -0.29 -10.16
N MET A 423 19.15 -0.96 -9.23
CA MET A 423 18.57 -2.29 -9.45
C MET A 423 17.54 -2.29 -10.58
N MET A 424 16.64 -1.30 -10.59
CA MET A 424 15.63 -1.13 -11.66
C MET A 424 16.27 -0.81 -13.01
N GLY A 425 17.36 -0.04 -13.02
CA GLY A 425 18.10 0.36 -14.23
C GLY A 425 18.70 -0.81 -15.02
N ARG A 426 18.71 -2.03 -14.44
CA ARG A 426 19.09 -3.27 -15.14
C ARG A 426 18.03 -3.75 -16.14
N PHE A 427 16.82 -3.16 -16.15
CA PHE A 427 15.68 -3.63 -16.93
C PHE A 427 14.93 -2.48 -17.63
N ASP A 428 14.48 -2.74 -18.86
CA ASP A 428 13.72 -1.76 -19.64
C ASP A 428 12.23 -1.71 -19.26
N ASP A 429 11.69 -2.78 -18.67
CA ASP A 429 10.27 -2.94 -18.36
C ASP A 429 9.83 -2.30 -17.04
N GLY A 430 10.79 -1.93 -16.18
CA GLY A 430 10.54 -1.24 -14.90
C GLY A 430 10.47 -2.16 -13.68
N ARG A 431 10.78 -3.46 -13.82
CA ARG A 431 10.95 -4.36 -12.67
C ARG A 431 12.24 -4.04 -11.90
N THR A 432 12.33 -4.53 -10.67
CA THR A 432 13.48 -4.33 -9.76
C THR A 432 14.42 -5.53 -9.72
N TYR A 433 13.83 -6.72 -9.68
CA TYR A 433 14.52 -7.95 -9.31
C TYR A 433 14.75 -8.85 -10.51
N GLY A 434 15.95 -9.43 -10.57
CA GLY A 434 16.31 -10.45 -11.53
C GLY A 434 16.19 -11.85 -10.92
N PRO A 435 17.31 -12.47 -10.50
CA PRO A 435 17.33 -13.76 -9.83
C PRO A 435 16.41 -13.81 -8.60
N SER A 436 15.78 -14.96 -8.33
CA SER A 436 14.89 -15.15 -7.17
C SER A 436 15.62 -15.08 -5.82
N GLY A 437 16.95 -15.21 -5.78
CA GLY A 437 17.74 -15.08 -4.56
C GLY A 437 17.95 -13.63 -4.10
N GLU A 438 17.70 -12.64 -4.98
CA GLU A 438 17.73 -11.23 -4.57
C GLU A 438 16.58 -10.93 -3.61
N ASN A 439 15.39 -11.46 -3.92
CA ASN A 439 14.21 -11.45 -3.06
C ASN A 439 13.34 -12.68 -3.40
N THR A 440 13.14 -13.57 -2.42
CA THR A 440 12.44 -14.85 -2.58
C THR A 440 10.92 -14.71 -2.53
N TYR A 441 10.40 -13.55 -2.11
CA TYR A 441 8.97 -13.29 -2.11
C TYR A 441 8.45 -13.29 -3.55
N TYR A 442 7.43 -14.10 -3.80
CA TYR A 442 6.82 -14.22 -5.13
C TYR A 442 6.12 -12.92 -5.57
N GLY A 443 5.73 -12.08 -4.60
CA GLY A 443 5.13 -10.77 -4.81
C GLY A 443 6.12 -9.61 -4.78
N ARG A 444 7.44 -9.85 -4.86
CA ARG A 444 8.49 -8.81 -4.70
C ARG A 444 8.26 -7.53 -5.51
N GLU A 445 7.93 -7.64 -6.80
CA GLU A 445 7.65 -6.47 -7.66
C GLU A 445 6.38 -5.73 -7.23
N HIS A 446 5.38 -6.48 -6.76
CA HIS A 446 4.11 -5.94 -6.30
C HIS A 446 4.28 -5.14 -5.02
N ARG A 447 5.08 -5.65 -4.07
CA ARG A 447 5.36 -4.94 -2.81
C ARG A 447 6.12 -3.63 -3.08
N ILE A 448 7.10 -3.62 -3.98
CA ILE A 448 7.78 -2.38 -4.40
C ILE A 448 6.77 -1.38 -4.99
N GLY A 449 5.92 -1.83 -5.92
CA GLY A 449 4.91 -0.94 -6.53
C GLY A 449 3.90 -0.38 -5.52
N ALA A 450 3.40 -1.19 -4.60
CA ALA A 450 2.46 -0.75 -3.57
C ALA A 450 3.11 0.23 -2.60
N MET A 451 4.33 -0.04 -2.12
CA MET A 451 5.08 0.90 -1.29
C MET A 451 5.36 2.20 -2.05
N ALA A 452 5.74 2.14 -3.32
CA ALA A 452 6.04 3.33 -4.12
C ALA A 452 4.81 4.22 -4.34
N GLY A 453 3.63 3.62 -4.53
CA GLY A 453 2.37 4.35 -4.61
C GLY A 453 2.06 5.08 -3.29
N GLN A 454 2.13 4.34 -2.18
CA GLN A 454 1.85 4.90 -0.86
C GLN A 454 2.88 5.97 -0.45
N ALA A 455 4.17 5.73 -0.67
CA ALA A 455 5.27 6.67 -0.48
C ALA A 455 5.04 7.98 -1.25
N PHE A 456 4.63 7.87 -2.52
CA PHE A 456 4.36 9.03 -3.36
C PHE A 456 3.16 9.83 -2.83
N LEU A 457 2.09 9.17 -2.39
CA LEU A 457 0.93 9.82 -1.78
C LEU A 457 1.31 10.53 -0.47
N THR A 458 2.09 9.89 0.40
CA THR A 458 2.60 10.52 1.64
C THR A 458 3.43 11.77 1.32
N LEU A 459 4.35 11.66 0.38
CA LEU A 459 5.20 12.77 -0.04
C LEU A 459 4.38 13.91 -0.67
N HIS A 460 3.42 13.58 -1.55
CA HIS A 460 2.49 14.56 -2.13
C HIS A 460 1.77 15.33 -1.02
N LEU A 461 1.16 14.64 -0.07
CA LEU A 461 0.43 15.28 1.03
C LEU A 461 1.35 16.07 1.95
N ALA A 462 2.56 15.61 2.22
CA ALA A 462 3.54 16.37 2.98
C ALA A 462 3.89 17.70 2.29
N ARG A 463 4.14 17.68 0.98
CA ARG A 463 4.46 18.87 0.17
C ARG A 463 3.27 19.80 -0.07
N LYS A 464 2.07 19.40 0.38
CA LYS A 464 0.84 20.21 0.36
C LYS A 464 0.34 20.57 1.75
N ASP A 465 1.17 20.38 2.76
CA ASP A 465 0.85 20.65 4.17
C ASP A 465 -0.44 19.93 4.62
N LYS A 466 -0.67 18.72 4.08
CA LYS A 466 -1.81 17.84 4.38
C LYS A 466 -1.43 16.61 5.18
N LEU A 467 -0.14 16.31 5.33
CA LEU A 467 0.35 15.28 6.23
C LEU A 467 0.35 15.82 7.67
N ARG A 468 -0.58 15.34 8.51
CA ARG A 468 -0.79 15.85 9.88
C ARG A 468 -1.15 14.71 10.81
N PHE A 469 -0.74 14.82 12.07
CA PHE A 469 -1.01 13.86 13.15
C PHE A 469 -1.58 14.59 14.37
N THR A 470 -2.50 13.95 15.10
CA THR A 470 -3.19 14.51 16.28
C THR A 470 -3.36 13.52 17.41
#